data_AF-A0AAE0U3Z1-F1
#
_entry.id   AF-A0AAE0U3Z1-F1
#
_cell.length_a   1.000
_cell.length_b   1.000
_cell.length_c   1.000
_cell.angle_alpha   90.00
_cell.angle_beta   90.00
_cell.angle_gamma   90.00
#
_symmetry.space_group_name_H-M   'P 1'
#
loop_
_entity.id
_entity.type
_entity.pdbx_description
1 polymer ?
#
loop_
_entity_poly.entity_id
_entity_poly.type
_entity_poly.pdbx_seq_one_letter_code
_entity_poly.pdbx_strand_id
1 'polypeptide(L)'
;MLYAHLMSRYFKYYDYTLHDNENRLHNSDITDLQRWRRRSMQSQHKLILLSEFVDYWLPQEADKQPWNLTLKDIKHVLSQLEHYNRSVEHMVTVATSMVQLLDSRRWMLEATNVSRLTFIALVFVPLSWVASMFSMSENYSPGHENFWVYLATALPVLLLVLFLSAVQWDQVAGKLKELAALLSQQVRRQNVEVVTV
;
A
#
# COMPACT_ATOMS: atom_id res chain seq x y z
N MET A 1 17.63 28.48 11.92
CA MET A 1 18.40 27.21 11.75
C MET A 1 18.14 26.20 12.88
N LEU A 2 18.22 26.58 14.16
CA LEU A 2 18.04 25.66 15.30
C LEU A 2 16.63 25.03 15.38
N TYR A 3 15.58 25.81 15.06
CA TYR A 3 14.19 25.35 15.07
C TYR A 3 13.89 24.29 14.00
N ALA A 4 14.49 24.40 12.81
CA ALA A 4 14.34 23.41 11.74
C ALA A 4 15.00 22.07 12.11
N HIS A 5 16.16 22.12 12.78
CA HIS A 5 16.84 20.92 13.26
C HIS A 5 16.08 20.24 14.40
N LEU A 6 15.53 21.02 15.34
CA LEU A 6 14.65 20.50 16.39
C LEU A 6 13.39 19.88 15.78
N MET A 7 12.72 20.58 14.86
CA MET A 7 11.50 20.07 14.24
C MET A 7 11.76 18.80 13.40
N SER A 8 12.89 18.73 12.68
CA SER A 8 13.30 17.51 11.98
C SER A 8 13.58 16.34 12.93
N ARG A 9 14.22 16.59 14.08
CA ARG A 9 14.53 15.56 15.07
C ARG A 9 13.27 15.06 15.78
N TYR A 10 12.35 15.97 16.13
CA TYR A 10 11.05 15.61 16.70
C TYR A 10 10.20 14.85 15.69
N PHE A 11 10.13 15.32 14.44
CA PHE A 11 9.41 14.64 13.38
C PHE A 11 9.94 13.21 13.19
N LYS A 12 11.26 13.04 13.08
CA LYS A 12 11.88 11.72 12.90
C LYS A 12 11.70 10.82 14.12
N TYR A 13 11.76 11.37 15.34
CA TYR A 13 11.47 10.60 16.55
C TYR A 13 10.02 10.14 16.57
N TYR A 14 9.06 11.02 16.30
CA TYR A 14 7.65 10.65 16.23
C TYR A 14 7.38 9.63 15.13
N ASP A 15 7.97 9.77 13.94
CA ASP A 15 7.77 8.87 12.81
C ASP A 15 8.30 7.45 13.13
N TYR A 16 9.50 7.34 13.71
CA TYR A 16 10.07 6.06 14.15
C TYR A 16 9.29 5.44 15.31
N THR A 17 8.93 6.24 16.31
CA THR A 17 8.23 5.74 17.50
C THR A 17 6.81 5.30 17.12
N LEU A 18 6.17 5.98 16.18
CA LEU A 18 4.86 5.64 15.67
C LEU A 18 4.91 4.39 14.79
N HIS A 19 5.93 4.22 13.93
CA HIS A 19 6.12 2.99 13.15
C HIS A 19 6.44 1.76 14.02
N ASP A 20 7.30 1.91 15.03
CA ASP A 20 7.62 0.81 15.95
C ASP A 20 6.39 0.42 16.79
N ASN A 21 5.65 1.41 17.32
CA ASN A 21 4.41 1.13 18.02
C ASN A 21 3.34 0.54 17.10
N GLU A 22 3.20 1.02 15.87
CA GLU A 22 2.26 0.49 14.89
C GLU A 22 2.56 -0.96 14.53
N ASN A 23 3.83 -1.29 14.21
CA ASN A 23 4.23 -2.67 13.93
C ASN A 23 4.10 -3.59 15.15
N ARG A 24 4.42 -3.09 16.35
CA ARG A 24 4.31 -3.86 17.60
C ARG A 24 2.86 -4.07 18.01
N LEU A 25 2.03 -3.02 18.01
CA LEU A 25 0.58 -3.12 18.24
C LEU A 25 -0.04 -4.05 17.20
N HIS A 26 0.24 -3.85 15.91
CA HIS A 26 -0.36 -4.65 14.85
C HIS A 26 -0.10 -6.15 15.06
N ASN A 27 1.15 -6.55 15.31
CA ASN A 27 1.45 -7.97 15.43
C ASN A 27 0.95 -8.58 16.76
N SER A 28 1.11 -7.89 17.91
CA SER A 28 0.60 -8.41 19.18
C SER A 28 -0.92 -8.42 19.21
N ASP A 29 -1.56 -7.32 18.82
CA ASP A 29 -3.01 -7.16 18.89
C ASP A 29 -3.69 -8.10 17.91
N ILE A 30 -3.16 -8.31 16.70
CA ILE A 30 -3.72 -9.32 15.78
C ILE A 30 -3.64 -10.72 16.39
N THR A 31 -2.53 -11.07 17.03
CA THR A 31 -2.43 -12.39 17.68
C THR A 31 -3.39 -12.52 18.86
N ASP A 32 -3.59 -11.45 19.64
CA ASP A 32 -4.51 -11.46 20.77
C ASP A 32 -5.98 -11.40 20.34
N LEU A 33 -6.30 -10.72 19.24
CA LEU A 33 -7.58 -10.75 18.55
C LEU A 33 -7.88 -12.14 18.01
N GLN A 34 -6.91 -12.80 17.36
CA GLN A 34 -7.06 -14.17 16.89
C GLN A 34 -7.26 -15.15 18.05
N ARG A 35 -6.52 -14.98 19.16
CA ARG A 35 -6.72 -15.77 20.38
C ARG A 35 -8.09 -15.53 20.99
N TRP A 36 -8.53 -14.28 21.09
CA TRP A 36 -9.85 -13.92 21.62
C TRP A 36 -10.97 -14.48 20.75
N ARG A 37 -10.86 -14.38 19.42
CA ARG A 37 -11.79 -14.99 18.47
C ARG A 37 -11.90 -16.50 18.69
N ARG A 38 -10.76 -17.18 18.82
CA ARG A 38 -10.71 -18.63 19.09
C ARG A 38 -11.36 -18.98 20.43
N ARG A 39 -11.08 -18.23 21.50
CA ARG A 39 -11.69 -18.42 22.82
C ARG A 39 -13.20 -18.16 22.79
N SER A 40 -13.66 -17.12 22.12
CA SER A 40 -15.07 -16.78 21.96
C SER A 40 -15.82 -17.91 21.26
N MET A 41 -15.27 -18.43 20.16
CA MET A 41 -15.86 -19.56 19.43
C MET A 41 -15.90 -20.85 20.26
N GLN A 42 -14.83 -21.14 21.02
CA GLN A 42 -14.84 -22.27 21.95
C GLN A 42 -15.86 -22.10 23.08
N SER A 43 -16.03 -20.87 23.60
CA SER A 43 -17.01 -20.57 24.65
C SER A 43 -18.43 -20.71 24.12
N GLN A 44 -18.72 -20.22 22.91
CA GLN A 44 -20.03 -20.43 22.26
C GLN A 44 -20.35 -21.92 22.13
N HIS A 45 -19.41 -22.72 21.63
CA HIS A 45 -19.62 -24.16 21.49
C HIS A 45 -19.92 -24.85 22.82
N LYS A 46 -19.18 -24.50 23.89
CA LYS A 46 -19.45 -25.01 25.24
C LYS A 46 -20.82 -24.61 25.77
N LEU A 47 -21.24 -23.36 25.57
CA LEU A 47 -22.56 -22.88 26.00
C LEU A 47 -23.70 -23.56 25.24
N ILE A 48 -23.51 -23.84 23.94
CA ILE A 48 -24.46 -24.60 23.14
C ILE A 48 -24.63 -26.01 23.72
N LEU A 49 -23.52 -26.72 23.97
CA LEU A 49 -23.55 -28.06 24.57
C LEU A 49 -24.20 -28.06 25.95
N LEU A 50 -23.95 -27.03 26.78
CA LEU A 50 -24.62 -26.88 28.07
C LEU A 50 -26.11 -26.64 27.92
N SER A 51 -26.53 -25.83 26.94
CA SER A 51 -27.95 -25.61 26.67
C SER A 51 -28.65 -26.89 26.20
N GLU A 52 -27.98 -27.70 25.38
CA GLU A 52 -28.48 -28.98 24.87
C GLU A 52 -28.52 -30.04 25.99
N PHE A 53 -27.53 -30.06 26.87
CA PHE A 53 -27.52 -30.90 28.06
C PHE A 53 -28.70 -30.56 28.98
N VAL A 54 -28.89 -29.28 29.32
CA VAL A 54 -30.02 -28.86 30.16
C VAL A 54 -31.37 -29.21 29.51
N ASP A 55 -31.50 -29.02 28.20
CA ASP A 55 -32.72 -29.37 27.45
C ASP A 55 -33.01 -30.88 27.47
N TYR A 56 -31.96 -31.71 27.49
CA TYR A 56 -32.06 -33.17 27.61
C TYR A 56 -32.53 -33.65 29.00
N TRP A 57 -32.09 -33.00 30.08
CA TRP A 57 -32.45 -33.38 31.46
C TRP A 57 -33.78 -32.77 31.95
N LEU A 58 -34.21 -31.65 31.35
CA LEU A 58 -35.46 -30.95 31.67
C LEU A 58 -36.73 -31.83 31.73
N PRO A 59 -36.92 -32.87 30.88
CA PRO A 59 -38.09 -33.73 30.93
C PRO A 59 -38.09 -34.72 32.10
N GLN A 60 -36.91 -35.05 32.66
CA GLN A 60 -36.76 -36.04 33.74
C GLN A 60 -36.97 -35.47 35.15
N GLU A 61 -36.98 -34.14 35.30
CA GLU A 61 -37.08 -33.48 36.61
C GLU A 61 -38.50 -33.06 37.01
N ALA A 62 -38.78 -33.21 38.31
CA ALA A 62 -40.07 -32.88 38.91
C ALA A 62 -40.29 -31.36 39.05
N ASP A 63 -39.22 -30.58 39.28
CA ASP A 63 -39.26 -29.12 39.34
C ASP A 63 -38.51 -28.51 38.15
N LYS A 64 -39.27 -27.93 37.21
CA LYS A 64 -38.77 -27.40 35.94
C LYS A 64 -38.49 -25.90 35.98
N GLN A 65 -38.88 -25.20 37.04
CA GLN A 65 -38.72 -23.75 37.16
C GLN A 65 -37.24 -23.30 37.17
N PRO A 66 -36.34 -23.89 37.99
CA PRO A 66 -34.94 -23.43 38.03
C PRO A 66 -34.21 -23.72 36.72
N TRP A 67 -34.47 -24.86 36.08
CA TRP A 67 -33.85 -25.25 34.81
C TRP A 67 -34.29 -24.39 33.61
N ASN A 68 -35.53 -23.92 33.61
CA ASN A 68 -35.99 -22.95 32.60
C ASN A 68 -35.30 -21.59 32.75
N LEU A 69 -35.06 -21.14 33.99
CA LEU A 69 -34.36 -19.89 34.25
C LEU A 69 -32.89 -19.97 33.84
N THR A 70 -32.20 -21.07 34.18
CA THR A 70 -30.80 -21.28 33.78
C THR A 70 -30.66 -21.43 32.27
N LEU A 71 -31.56 -22.15 31.60
CA LEU A 71 -31.58 -22.26 30.15
C LEU A 71 -31.78 -20.90 29.47
N LYS A 72 -32.66 -20.06 30.02
CA LYS A 72 -32.88 -18.68 29.54
C LYS A 72 -31.63 -17.83 29.69
N ASP A 73 -30.93 -17.94 30.82
CA ASP A 73 -29.69 -17.20 31.07
C ASP A 73 -28.55 -17.66 30.14
N ILE A 74 -28.36 -18.97 29.97
CA ILE A 74 -27.37 -19.53 29.03
C ILE A 74 -27.64 -19.03 27.60
N LYS A 75 -28.90 -19.04 27.15
CA LYS A 75 -29.29 -18.52 25.84
C LYS A 75 -29.04 -17.00 25.72
N HIS A 76 -29.26 -16.25 26.79
CA HIS A 76 -28.99 -14.81 26.82
C HIS A 76 -27.49 -14.51 26.75
N VAL A 77 -26.65 -15.24 27.49
CA VAL A 77 -25.19 -15.09 27.43
C VAL A 77 -24.66 -15.46 26.04
N LEU A 78 -25.21 -16.52 25.42
CA LEU A 78 -24.84 -16.93 24.07
C LEU A 78 -25.11 -15.81 23.05
N SER A 79 -26.29 -15.17 23.10
CA SER A 79 -26.63 -14.09 22.17
C SER A 79 -25.77 -12.84 22.41
N GLN A 80 -25.48 -12.49 23.67
CA GLN A 80 -24.55 -11.41 23.98
C GLN A 80 -23.15 -11.67 23.42
N LEU A 81 -22.64 -12.89 23.61
CA LEU A 81 -21.31 -13.27 23.11
C LEU A 81 -21.25 -13.18 21.58
N GLU A 82 -22.31 -13.55 20.88
CA GLU A 82 -22.40 -13.41 19.42
C GLU A 82 -22.41 -11.93 18.97
N HIS A 83 -23.16 -11.06 19.65
CA HIS A 83 -23.17 -9.63 19.36
C HIS A 83 -21.79 -8.98 19.56
N TYR A 84 -21.11 -9.29 20.67
CA TYR A 84 -19.76 -8.76 20.92
C TYR A 84 -18.76 -9.27 19.89
N ASN A 85 -18.84 -10.54 19.49
CA ASN A 85 -17.95 -11.11 18.47
C ASN A 85 -18.10 -10.38 17.13
N ARG A 86 -19.34 -10.15 16.68
CA ARG A 86 -19.59 -9.37 15.45
C ARG A 86 -19.06 -7.94 15.56
N SER A 87 -19.30 -7.26 16.68
CA SER A 87 -18.83 -5.89 16.87
C SER A 87 -17.30 -5.77 16.79
N VAL A 88 -16.58 -6.74 17.37
CA VAL A 88 -15.12 -6.78 17.30
C VAL A 88 -14.65 -7.08 15.88
N GLU A 89 -15.25 -8.04 15.17
CA GLU A 89 -14.91 -8.33 13.77
C GLU A 89 -15.11 -7.10 12.85
N HIS A 90 -16.18 -6.32 13.06
CA HIS A 90 -16.39 -5.08 12.33
C HIS A 90 -15.31 -4.03 12.64
N MET A 91 -14.96 -3.85 13.92
CA MET A 91 -13.94 -2.86 14.33
C MET A 91 -12.55 -3.20 13.79
N VAL A 92 -12.16 -4.48 13.81
CA VAL A 92 -10.89 -4.95 13.21
C VAL A 92 -10.85 -4.67 11.72
N THR A 93 -11.96 -4.91 11.02
CA THR A 93 -12.06 -4.64 9.58
C THR A 93 -11.85 -3.15 9.27
N VAL A 94 -12.48 -2.27 10.04
CA VAL A 94 -12.33 -0.80 9.90
C VAL A 94 -10.92 -0.34 10.27
N ALA A 95 -10.34 -0.86 11.35
CA ALA A 95 -8.97 -0.53 11.73
C ALA A 95 -7.97 -0.97 10.64
N THR A 96 -8.15 -2.16 10.08
CA THR A 96 -7.31 -2.68 9.00
C THR A 96 -7.40 -1.82 7.74
N SER A 97 -8.61 -1.39 7.35
CA SER A 97 -8.77 -0.51 6.18
C SER A 97 -8.14 0.86 6.42
N MET A 98 -8.21 1.39 7.64
CA MET A 98 -7.55 2.64 8.02
C MET A 98 -6.02 2.51 7.93
N VAL A 99 -5.44 1.44 8.45
CA VAL A 99 -3.99 1.16 8.34
C VAL A 99 -3.57 1.06 6.87
N GLN A 100 -4.32 0.31 6.05
CA GLN A 100 -4.06 0.20 4.62
C GLN A 100 -4.09 1.55 3.89
N LEU A 101 -5.04 2.42 4.25
CA LEU A 101 -5.12 3.78 3.71
C LEU A 101 -3.94 4.64 4.15
N LEU A 102 -3.55 4.56 5.43
CA LEU A 102 -2.43 5.30 5.99
C LEU A 102 -1.11 4.89 5.30
N ASP A 103 -0.88 3.59 5.16
CA ASP A 103 0.25 3.04 4.45
C ASP A 103 0.25 3.55 3.00
N SER A 104 -0.86 3.40 2.27
CA SER A 104 -0.96 3.87 0.87
C SER A 104 -0.56 5.35 0.71
N ARG A 105 -0.94 6.21 1.67
CA ARG A 105 -0.53 7.62 1.69
C ARG A 105 0.97 7.78 1.95
N ARG A 106 1.54 7.01 2.88
CA ARG A 106 3.00 7.03 3.14
C ARG A 106 3.79 6.57 1.93
N TRP A 107 3.42 5.46 1.28
CA TRP A 107 4.04 4.98 0.04
C TRP A 107 4.02 6.06 -1.05
N MET A 108 2.92 6.81 -1.16
CA MET A 108 2.81 7.93 -2.11
C MET A 108 3.78 9.07 -1.79
N LEU A 109 3.90 9.47 -0.52
CA LEU A 109 4.85 10.50 -0.10
C LEU A 109 6.30 10.05 -0.31
N GLU A 110 6.62 8.80 0.00
CA GLU A 110 7.96 8.25 -0.19
C GLU A 110 8.33 8.16 -1.68
N ALA A 111 7.38 7.75 -2.53
CA ALA A 111 7.56 7.75 -3.98
C ALA A 111 7.89 9.14 -4.53
N THR A 112 7.27 10.21 -4.01
CA THR A 112 7.58 11.58 -4.47
C THR A 112 9.02 11.99 -4.16
N ASN A 113 9.59 11.54 -3.05
CA ASN A 113 10.98 11.83 -2.69
C ASN A 113 11.96 11.04 -3.57
N VAL A 114 11.65 9.77 -3.85
CA VAL A 114 12.46 8.94 -4.75
C VAL A 114 12.44 9.51 -6.17
N SER A 115 11.29 9.93 -6.69
CA SER A 115 11.18 10.56 -8.02
C SER A 115 12.05 11.82 -8.15
N ARG A 116 12.15 12.63 -7.10
CA ARG A 116 13.01 13.84 -7.10
C ARG A 116 14.49 13.48 -7.21
N LEU A 117 14.95 12.45 -6.50
CA LEU A 117 16.33 11.98 -6.58
C LEU A 117 16.66 11.40 -7.97
N THR A 118 15.76 10.58 -8.52
CA THR A 118 15.93 10.01 -9.88
C THR A 118 16.00 11.12 -10.92
N PHE A 119 15.21 12.19 -10.79
CA PHE A 119 15.26 13.34 -11.69
C PHE A 119 16.62 14.04 -11.66
N ILE A 120 17.19 14.29 -10.47
CA ILE A 120 18.52 14.89 -10.33
C ILE A 120 19.59 13.99 -10.97
N ALA A 121 19.52 12.67 -10.74
CA ALA A 121 20.44 11.71 -11.34
C ALA A 121 20.34 11.69 -12.87
N LEU A 122 19.12 11.70 -13.42
CA LEU A 122 18.86 11.73 -14.86
C LEU A 122 19.43 12.96 -15.54
N VAL A 123 19.44 14.12 -14.88
CA VAL A 123 20.05 15.35 -15.43
C VAL A 123 21.58 15.29 -15.34
N PHE A 124 22.14 14.74 -14.26
CA PHE A 124 23.59 14.72 -14.04
C PHE A 124 24.35 13.75 -14.95
N VAL A 125 23.77 12.60 -15.29
CA VAL A 125 24.39 11.60 -16.18
C VAL A 125 24.75 12.17 -17.57
N PRO A 126 23.83 12.76 -18.35
CA PRO A 126 24.15 13.32 -19.67
C PRO A 126 25.05 14.56 -19.57
N LEU A 127 24.90 15.39 -18.53
CA LEU A 127 25.80 16.52 -18.29
C LEU A 127 27.23 16.05 -18.02
N SER A 128 27.41 14.98 -17.23
CA SER A 128 28.74 14.42 -16.95
C SER A 128 29.35 13.79 -18.20
N TRP A 129 28.55 13.20 -19.09
CA TRP A 129 29.01 12.73 -20.39
C TRP A 129 29.49 13.87 -21.30
N VAL A 130 28.73 14.97 -21.39
CA VAL A 130 29.15 16.17 -22.14
C VAL A 130 30.42 16.76 -21.53
N ALA A 131 30.51 16.87 -20.20
CA ALA A 131 31.72 17.32 -19.52
C ALA A 131 32.92 16.43 -19.83
N SER A 132 32.76 15.10 -19.83
CA SER A 132 33.81 14.15 -20.17
C SER A 132 34.28 14.28 -21.62
N MET A 133 33.35 14.36 -22.58
CA MET A 133 33.66 14.53 -24.01
C MET A 133 34.40 15.83 -24.31
N PHE A 134 34.04 16.93 -23.64
CA PHE A 134 34.69 18.24 -23.83
C PHE A 134 35.94 18.45 -22.98
N SER A 135 36.09 17.74 -21.86
CA SER A 135 37.26 17.81 -20.98
C SER A 135 38.55 17.31 -21.65
N MET A 136 38.47 16.70 -22.84
CA MET A 136 39.61 16.13 -23.56
C MET A 136 40.05 16.96 -24.79
N SER A 137 39.40 18.11 -25.04
CA SER A 137 39.74 18.97 -26.16
C SER A 137 40.25 20.33 -25.67
N GLU A 138 41.57 20.53 -25.77
CA GLU A 138 42.30 21.75 -25.36
C GLU A 138 41.74 23.05 -25.97
N ASN A 139 41.00 22.97 -27.08
CA ASN A 139 40.38 24.13 -27.77
C ASN A 139 39.11 24.71 -27.11
N TYR A 140 38.56 24.08 -26.06
CA TYR A 140 37.33 24.54 -25.38
C TYR A 140 37.56 24.98 -23.91
N SER A 141 38.81 25.21 -23.53
CA SER A 141 39.21 25.69 -22.19
C SER A 141 38.76 27.15 -21.94
N PRO A 142 38.44 27.55 -20.69
CA PRO A 142 38.02 28.93 -20.38
C PRO A 142 39.12 29.95 -20.75
N GLY A 143 38.85 30.75 -21.79
CA GLY A 143 39.81 31.72 -22.35
C GLY A 143 39.90 31.73 -23.88
N HIS A 144 39.22 30.83 -24.60
CA HIS A 144 39.20 30.79 -26.07
C HIS A 144 37.80 30.94 -26.68
N GLU A 145 37.74 31.39 -27.93
CA GLU A 145 36.53 31.88 -28.64
C GLU A 145 35.37 30.87 -28.71
N ASN A 146 35.63 29.56 -28.55
CA ASN A 146 34.64 28.50 -28.73
C ASN A 146 33.96 28.01 -27.43
N PHE A 147 34.14 28.70 -26.30
CA PHE A 147 33.47 28.35 -25.03
C PHE A 147 31.93 28.30 -25.14
N TRP A 148 31.36 29.11 -26.05
CA TRP A 148 29.92 29.11 -26.32
C TRP A 148 29.38 27.78 -26.86
N VAL A 149 30.22 26.95 -27.50
CA VAL A 149 29.82 25.64 -28.04
C VAL A 149 29.51 24.65 -26.91
N TYR A 150 30.18 24.76 -25.76
CA TYR A 150 29.87 23.96 -24.57
C TYR A 150 28.45 24.24 -24.07
N LEU A 151 28.09 25.52 -23.96
CA LEU A 151 26.74 25.93 -23.56
C LEU A 151 25.71 25.54 -24.62
N ALA A 152 26.02 25.74 -25.90
CA ALA A 152 25.12 25.45 -27.02
C ALA A 152 24.86 23.95 -27.23
N THR A 153 25.74 23.06 -26.76
CA THR A 153 25.54 21.59 -26.84
C THR A 153 24.97 21.01 -25.55
N ALA A 154 25.34 21.54 -24.38
CA ALA A 154 24.78 21.11 -23.11
C ALA A 154 23.29 21.46 -22.97
N LEU A 155 22.87 22.67 -23.40
CA LEU A 155 21.48 23.12 -23.29
C LEU A 155 20.46 22.26 -24.05
N PRO A 156 20.66 21.87 -25.32
CA PRO A 156 19.73 21.00 -26.04
C PRO A 156 19.72 19.58 -25.50
N VAL A 157 20.86 19.05 -25.03
CA VAL A 157 20.91 17.73 -24.39
C VAL A 157 20.12 17.75 -23.08
N LEU A 158 20.28 18.81 -22.28
CA LEU A 158 19.54 19.01 -21.04
C LEU A 158 18.03 19.17 -21.32
N LEU A 159 17.66 19.97 -22.32
CA LEU A 159 16.27 20.10 -22.78
C LEU A 159 15.67 18.78 -23.26
N LEU A 160 16.42 17.97 -24.01
CA LEU A 160 15.97 16.67 -24.51
C LEU A 160 15.72 15.69 -23.36
N VAL A 161 16.62 15.66 -22.38
CA VAL A 161 16.48 14.81 -21.18
C VAL A 161 15.32 15.26 -20.30
N LEU A 162 15.16 16.57 -20.11
CA LEU A 162 13.99 17.14 -19.42
C LEU A 162 12.70 16.84 -20.17
N PHE A 163 12.70 16.93 -21.50
CA PHE A 163 11.55 16.61 -22.33
C PHE A 163 11.20 15.12 -22.22
N LEU A 164 12.18 14.21 -22.29
CA LEU A 164 11.97 12.77 -22.09
C LEU A 164 11.47 12.45 -20.68
N SER A 165 11.94 13.16 -19.66
CA SER A 165 11.51 12.96 -18.27
C SER A 165 10.14 13.57 -17.98
N ALA A 166 9.78 14.67 -18.64
CA ALA A 166 8.48 15.34 -18.50
C ALA A 166 7.38 14.65 -19.31
N VAL A 167 7.76 13.94 -20.38
CA VAL A 167 6.88 12.97 -21.04
C VAL A 167 6.66 11.82 -20.07
N GLN A 168 5.56 11.91 -19.34
CA GLN A 168 5.11 10.87 -18.42
C GLN A 168 5.00 9.55 -19.20
N TRP A 169 5.92 8.63 -18.91
CA TRP A 169 5.96 7.28 -19.49
C TRP A 169 4.61 6.56 -19.40
N ASP A 170 3.79 6.93 -18.41
CA ASP A 170 2.42 6.44 -18.23
C ASP A 170 1.49 6.75 -19.41
N GLN A 171 1.61 7.95 -20.00
CA GLN A 171 0.80 8.35 -21.17
C GLN A 171 1.28 7.68 -22.46
N VAL A 172 2.60 7.49 -22.60
CA VAL A 172 3.20 6.84 -23.78
C VAL A 172 2.92 5.34 -23.76
N ALA A 173 3.02 4.70 -22.58
CA ALA A 173 2.68 3.30 -22.39
C ALA A 173 1.18 3.05 -22.67
N GLY A 174 0.30 3.95 -22.24
CA GLY A 174 -1.14 3.90 -22.56
C GLY A 174 -1.40 3.92 -24.07
N LYS A 175 -0.83 4.91 -24.79
CA LYS A 175 -1.00 5.03 -26.25
C LYS A 175 -0.39 3.86 -27.03
N LEU A 176 0.76 3.34 -26.62
CA LEU A 176 1.38 2.18 -27.27
C LEU A 176 0.52 0.93 -27.12
N LYS A 177 -0.12 0.74 -25.97
CA LYS A 177 -1.02 -0.39 -25.72
C LYS A 177 -2.28 -0.30 -26.59
N GLU A 178 -2.82 0.90 -26.77
CA GLU A 178 -3.93 1.15 -27.71
C GLU A 178 -3.53 0.88 -29.17
N LEU A 179 -2.36 1.36 -29.62
CA LEU A 179 -1.88 1.12 -30.98
C LEU A 179 -1.57 -0.37 -31.23
N ALA A 180 -0.99 -1.06 -30.24
CA ALA A 180 -0.79 -2.49 -30.31
C ALA A 180 -2.12 -3.25 -30.38
N ALA A 181 -3.14 -2.81 -29.65
CA ALA A 181 -4.48 -3.38 -29.73
C ALA A 181 -5.10 -3.18 -31.12
N LEU A 182 -4.97 -1.99 -31.71
CA LEU A 182 -5.46 -1.70 -33.07
C LEU A 182 -4.74 -2.54 -34.14
N LEU A 183 -3.41 -2.66 -34.06
CA LEU A 183 -2.65 -3.51 -34.97
C LEU A 183 -3.02 -4.99 -34.81
N SER A 184 -3.20 -5.47 -33.58
CA SER A 184 -3.65 -6.85 -33.33
C SER A 184 -5.05 -7.13 -33.89
N GLN A 185 -5.95 -6.14 -33.83
CA GLN A 185 -7.30 -6.23 -34.37
C GLN A 185 -7.31 -6.19 -35.90
N GLN A 186 -6.42 -5.40 -36.51
CA GLN A 186 -6.29 -5.30 -37.95
C GLN A 186 -5.66 -6.55 -38.56
N VAL A 187 -4.62 -7.10 -37.94
CA VAL A 187 -4.03 -8.40 -38.33
C VAL A 187 -5.05 -9.54 -38.19
N ARG A 188 -5.89 -9.50 -37.15
CA ARG A 188 -6.97 -10.50 -36.96
C ARG A 188 -8.08 -10.39 -38.02
N ARG A 189 -8.40 -9.18 -38.51
CA ARG A 189 -9.34 -9.01 -39.63
C ARG A 189 -8.76 -9.53 -40.95
N GLN A 190 -7.48 -9.27 -41.22
CA GLN A 190 -6.84 -9.68 -42.46
C GLN A 190 -6.70 -11.22 -42.56
N ASN A 191 -6.44 -11.92 -41.46
CA ASN A 191 -6.38 -13.39 -41.44
C ASN A 191 -7.74 -14.09 -41.63
N VAL A 192 -8.86 -13.43 -41.34
CA VAL A 192 -10.19 -14.03 -41.55
C VAL A 192 -10.59 -13.99 -43.02
N GLU A 193 -10.14 -13.00 -43.78
CA GLU A 193 -10.47 -12.83 -45.20
C GLU A 193 -9.68 -13.78 -46.11
N VAL A 194 -8.46 -14.17 -45.71
CA VAL A 194 -7.59 -15.09 -46.47
C VAL A 194 -7.96 -16.57 -46.28
N VAL A 195 -8.69 -16.92 -45.21
CA VAL A 195 -9.13 -18.31 -44.93
C VAL A 195 -10.47 -18.63 -45.60
N THR A 196 -11.17 -17.62 -46.13
CA THR A 196 -12.47 -17.76 -46.83
C THR A 196 -12.38 -17.79 -48.36
N VAL A 197 -11.18 -17.91 -48.93
CA VAL A 197 -10.95 -18.06 -50.38
C VAL A 197 -10.31 -19.41 -50.69
#